data_AF-A0AA36IVK5-F1
#
_entry.id   AF-A0AA36IVK5-F1
#
_cell.length_a   1.000
_cell.length_b   1.000
_cell.length_c   1.000
_cell.angle_alpha   90.00
_cell.angle_beta   90.00
_cell.angle_gamma   90.00
#
_symmetry.space_group_name_H-M   'P 1'
#
loop_
_entity.id
_entity.type
_entity.pdbx_description
1 polymer ?
#
loop_
_entity_poly.entity_id
_entity_poly.type
_entity_poly.pdbx_seq_one_letter_code
_entity_poly.pdbx_strand_id
1 'polypeptide(L)'
;MPLAASMGGQDYFAFEFWHMGHMYVGSVLRSMLTMLQVATFDGWSDDVARPLFQVAPMATPVLFLCIFVVSFGTLNILVAVMVERISVITADSRDRAEQARLRMEAILLESVVEELRANDRDGSGDLSQKEFKKLIRIPSLVKKLGLLGISVEEAESLFEIMDVNHCGSVTPEEFIAGLQKVKGPAKGQDMVQLICYAQRQVLRATQYVQRMRFLNMQVDAVQERLNVAGVQLQYESSDQQKASGRNDEVTMQAAQRQLLLIQLDAVRQTTYPVVDKVGWS
;
A
#
# COMPACT_ATOMS: atom_id res chain seq x y z
N MET A 1 55.88 51.15 -50.12
CA MET A 1 55.85 50.25 -48.95
C MET A 1 57.21 50.26 -48.28
N PRO A 2 57.31 50.78 -47.05
CA PRO A 2 58.18 50.19 -46.06
C PRO A 2 57.32 49.64 -44.91
N LEU A 3 57.41 48.33 -44.75
CA LEU A 3 56.94 47.55 -43.60
C LEU A 3 57.99 47.70 -42.49
N ALA A 4 57.64 48.40 -41.40
CA ALA A 4 58.12 48.19 -40.03
C ALA A 4 57.82 49.44 -39.18
N ALA A 5 56.54 49.69 -38.87
CA ALA A 5 56.18 50.65 -37.83
C ALA A 5 56.24 49.93 -36.49
N SER A 6 57.37 50.02 -35.79
CA SER A 6 57.38 49.78 -34.35
C SER A 6 56.46 50.82 -33.72
N MET A 7 55.37 50.39 -33.08
CA MET A 7 54.47 51.24 -32.28
C MET A 7 55.18 51.76 -31.01
N GLY A 8 56.35 52.38 -31.18
CA GLY A 8 57.18 52.98 -30.16
C GLY A 8 57.16 54.48 -30.35
N GLY A 9 56.08 55.13 -29.92
CA GLY A 9 56.03 56.54 -29.47
C GLY A 9 56.55 57.67 -30.39
N GLN A 10 57.00 57.41 -31.62
CA GLN A 10 57.61 58.43 -32.51
C GLN A 10 57.06 58.39 -33.95
N ASP A 11 55.95 57.70 -34.19
CA ASP A 11 55.28 57.74 -35.50
C ASP A 11 54.38 58.99 -35.56
N TYR A 12 54.86 60.07 -36.20
CA TYR A 12 54.07 61.29 -36.45
C TYR A 12 52.69 61.00 -37.04
N PHE A 13 52.60 59.97 -37.90
CA PHE A 13 51.36 59.50 -38.52
C PHE A 13 50.34 58.96 -37.49
N ALA A 14 50.80 58.24 -36.46
CA ALA A 14 49.91 57.74 -35.42
C ALA A 14 49.36 58.88 -34.55
N PHE A 15 50.16 59.93 -34.31
CA PHE A 15 49.73 61.09 -33.52
C PHE A 15 48.70 61.97 -34.27
N GLU A 16 48.82 62.08 -35.60
CA GLU A 16 47.88 62.84 -36.43
C GLU A 16 46.46 62.26 -36.38
N PHE A 17 46.32 60.94 -36.46
CA PHE A 17 45.02 60.27 -36.45
C PHE A 17 44.57 59.80 -35.05
N TRP A 18 45.50 59.66 -34.11
CA TRP A 18 45.22 59.26 -32.73
C TRP A 18 46.06 60.05 -31.72
N HIS A 19 45.68 61.31 -31.52
CA HIS A 19 46.39 62.26 -30.64
C HIS A 19 46.61 61.73 -29.21
N MET A 20 45.60 61.03 -28.66
CA MET A 20 45.67 60.44 -27.32
C MET A 20 46.17 58.99 -27.29
N GLY A 21 46.66 58.45 -28.41
CA GLY A 21 47.07 57.03 -28.52
C GLY A 21 48.15 56.62 -27.53
N HIS A 22 49.02 57.55 -27.14
CA HIS A 22 50.07 57.33 -26.12
C HIS A 22 49.52 57.09 -24.69
N MET A 23 48.28 57.52 -24.41
CA MET A 23 47.59 57.24 -23.15
C MET A 23 47.05 55.80 -23.15
N TYR A 24 46.60 55.31 -24.30
CA TYR A 24 45.96 54.01 -24.44
C TYR A 24 46.96 52.85 -24.66
N VAL A 25 48.05 53.06 -25.41
CA VAL A 25 49.01 52.01 -25.77
C VAL A 25 50.47 52.48 -25.60
N GLY A 26 51.41 51.53 -25.59
CA GLY A 26 52.87 51.81 -25.53
C GLY A 26 53.58 51.31 -24.26
N SER A 27 52.83 50.87 -23.25
CA SER A 27 53.37 50.09 -22.13
C SER A 27 52.36 49.02 -21.74
N VAL A 28 52.82 47.94 -21.10
CA VAL A 28 51.96 46.83 -20.68
C VAL A 28 50.81 47.33 -19.80
N LEU A 29 51.08 48.18 -18.81
CA LEU A 29 50.07 48.69 -17.90
C LEU A 29 49.02 49.57 -18.60
N ARG A 30 49.42 50.42 -19.55
CA ARG A 30 48.50 51.25 -20.34
C ARG A 30 47.62 50.38 -21.23
N SER A 31 48.20 49.42 -21.93
CA SER A 31 47.44 48.49 -22.76
C SER A 31 46.46 47.65 -21.93
N MET A 32 46.85 47.21 -20.73
CA MET A 32 45.95 46.50 -19.80
C MET A 32 44.79 47.38 -19.34
N LEU A 33 45.05 48.65 -18.98
CA LEU A 33 44.02 49.60 -18.58
C LEU A 33 43.05 49.91 -19.72
N THR A 34 43.55 50.08 -20.94
CA THR A 34 42.74 50.25 -22.15
C THR A 34 41.87 49.04 -22.42
N MET A 35 42.41 47.82 -22.24
CA MET A 35 41.61 46.59 -22.39
C MET A 35 40.52 46.49 -21.31
N LEU A 36 40.80 46.93 -20.08
CA LEU A 36 39.78 47.01 -19.03
C LEU A 36 38.69 48.05 -19.37
N GLN A 37 39.08 49.22 -19.88
CA GLN A 37 38.14 50.26 -20.32
C GLN A 37 37.24 49.75 -21.46
N VAL A 38 37.83 49.10 -22.46
CA VAL A 38 37.12 48.47 -23.58
C VAL A 38 36.19 47.35 -23.09
N ALA A 39 36.61 46.55 -22.10
CA ALA A 39 35.79 45.51 -21.48
C ALA A 39 34.51 46.07 -20.84
N THR A 40 34.58 47.28 -20.29
CA THR A 40 33.43 48.00 -19.72
C THR A 40 32.58 48.74 -20.75
N PHE A 41 32.94 48.64 -22.04
CA PHE A 41 32.36 49.41 -23.15
C PHE A 41 32.47 50.93 -23.00
N ASP A 42 33.42 51.43 -22.22
CA ASP A 42 33.63 52.85 -22.03
C ASP A 42 34.53 53.42 -23.13
N GLY A 43 34.05 54.37 -23.92
CA GLY A 43 34.84 55.03 -24.98
C GLY A 43 35.40 54.11 -26.08
N TRP A 44 35.08 52.81 -26.11
CA TRP A 44 35.75 51.82 -26.96
C TRP A 44 35.66 52.11 -28.48
N SER A 45 34.56 52.70 -28.94
CA SER A 45 34.33 53.07 -30.34
C SER A 45 35.16 54.29 -30.72
N ASP A 46 34.95 55.38 -29.97
CA ASP A 46 35.38 56.71 -30.40
C ASP A 46 36.83 57.00 -29.99
N ASP A 47 37.27 56.50 -28.84
CA ASP A 47 38.61 56.76 -28.31
C ASP A 47 39.64 55.71 -28.74
N VAL A 48 39.18 54.49 -29.08
CA VAL A 48 40.06 53.34 -29.34
C VAL A 48 39.85 52.75 -30.74
N ALA A 49 38.66 52.25 -31.08
CA ALA A 49 38.46 51.49 -32.32
C ALA A 49 38.55 52.34 -33.60
N ARG A 50 37.92 53.53 -33.64
CA ARG A 50 37.95 54.41 -34.81
C ARG A 50 39.36 54.97 -35.09
N PRO A 51 40.10 55.50 -34.09
CA PRO A 51 41.48 55.93 -34.32
C PRO A 51 42.41 54.75 -34.65
N LEU A 52 42.21 53.57 -34.03
CA LEU A 52 42.96 52.36 -34.36
C LEU A 52 42.73 51.94 -35.81
N PHE A 53 41.51 52.08 -36.35
CA PHE A 53 41.24 51.76 -37.75
C PHE A 53 41.98 52.70 -38.71
N GLN A 54 42.13 53.97 -38.36
CA GLN A 54 42.84 54.95 -39.18
C GLN A 54 44.36 54.72 -39.17
N VAL A 55 44.93 54.33 -38.01
CA VAL A 55 46.38 54.12 -37.85
C VAL A 55 46.82 52.70 -38.24
N ALA A 56 46.06 51.68 -37.83
CA ALA A 56 46.37 50.27 -38.00
C ALA A 56 45.10 49.44 -38.32
N PRO A 57 44.60 49.48 -39.56
CA PRO A 57 43.40 48.75 -39.98
C PRO A 57 43.44 47.25 -39.66
N MET A 58 44.62 46.63 -39.75
CA MET A 58 44.81 45.19 -39.49
C MET A 58 44.72 44.80 -38.01
N ALA A 59 44.92 45.75 -37.08
CA ALA A 59 44.75 45.52 -35.65
C ALA A 59 43.28 45.64 -35.21
N THR A 60 42.44 46.27 -36.03
CA THR A 60 41.03 46.51 -35.73
C THR A 60 40.21 45.21 -35.60
N PRO A 61 40.35 44.20 -36.50
CA PRO A 61 39.69 42.90 -36.32
C PRO A 61 40.08 42.18 -35.03
N VAL A 62 41.32 42.32 -34.57
CA VAL A 62 41.79 41.72 -33.31
C VAL A 62 41.10 42.39 -32.12
N LEU A 63 40.99 43.71 -32.12
CA LEU A 63 40.24 44.45 -31.10
C LEU A 63 38.76 44.01 -31.07
N PHE A 64 38.11 43.87 -32.21
CA PHE A 64 36.72 43.38 -32.28
C PHE A 64 36.57 41.95 -31.77
N LEU A 65 37.52 41.05 -32.04
CA LEU A 65 37.53 39.71 -31.48
C LEU A 65 37.70 39.74 -29.95
N CYS A 66 38.59 40.58 -29.43
CA CYS A 66 38.76 40.77 -28.00
C CYS A 66 37.48 41.30 -27.34
N ILE A 67 36.84 42.31 -27.94
CA ILE A 67 35.54 42.82 -27.47
C ILE A 67 34.51 41.69 -27.48
N PHE A 68 34.38 40.95 -28.57
CA PHE A 68 33.43 39.84 -28.65
C PHE A 68 33.65 38.81 -27.52
N VAL A 69 34.88 38.36 -27.32
CA VAL A 69 35.21 37.37 -26.28
C VAL A 69 34.94 37.94 -24.88
N VAL A 70 35.30 39.18 -24.61
CA VAL A 70 35.12 39.80 -23.30
C VAL A 70 33.66 40.10 -23.03
N SER A 71 32.91 40.66 -23.98
CA SER A 71 31.50 41.02 -23.82
C SER A 71 30.62 39.78 -23.65
N PHE A 72 30.77 38.79 -24.53
CA PHE A 72 30.00 37.54 -24.40
C PHE A 72 30.53 36.70 -23.24
N GLY A 73 31.83 36.67 -22.99
CA GLY A 73 32.42 35.91 -21.89
C GLY A 73 32.00 36.43 -20.51
N THR A 74 32.18 37.72 -20.26
CA THR A 74 31.85 38.32 -18.95
C THR A 74 30.36 38.28 -18.65
N LEU A 75 29.51 38.63 -19.63
CA LEU A 75 28.06 38.61 -19.46
C LEU A 75 27.56 37.18 -19.22
N ASN A 76 28.02 36.20 -20.01
CA ASN A 76 27.59 34.82 -19.86
C ASN A 76 28.07 34.20 -18.54
N ILE A 77 29.29 34.51 -18.09
CA ILE A 77 29.79 34.08 -16.77
C ILE A 77 28.96 34.70 -15.65
N LEU A 78 28.66 36.00 -15.73
CA LEU A 78 27.83 36.68 -14.73
C LEU A 78 26.43 36.05 -14.65
N VAL A 79 25.78 35.84 -15.80
CA VAL A 79 24.46 35.19 -15.87
C VAL A 79 24.53 33.78 -15.30
N ALA A 80 25.55 32.99 -15.64
CA ALA A 80 25.72 31.64 -15.12
C ALA A 80 25.83 31.62 -13.58
N VAL A 81 26.66 32.51 -13.00
CA VAL A 81 26.81 32.63 -11.54
C VAL A 81 25.50 33.07 -10.89
N MET A 82 24.77 34.02 -11.48
CA MET A 82 23.49 34.48 -10.94
C MET A 82 22.43 33.36 -10.96
N VAL A 83 22.35 32.59 -12.05
CA VAL A 83 21.44 31.44 -12.17
C VAL A 83 21.79 30.36 -11.15
N GLU A 84 23.08 30.04 -10.96
CA GLU A 84 23.53 29.08 -9.95
C GLU A 84 23.10 29.52 -8.55
N ARG A 85 23.33 30.80 -8.21
CA ARG A 85 22.94 31.35 -6.91
C ARG A 85 21.43 31.33 -6.68
N ILE A 86 20.64 31.69 -7.69
CA ILE A 86 19.18 31.64 -7.61
C ILE A 86 18.71 30.19 -7.44
N SER A 87 19.28 29.26 -8.20
CA SER A 87 18.96 27.83 -8.10
C SER A 87 19.21 27.28 -6.70
N VAL A 88 20.38 27.57 -6.10
CA VAL A 88 20.71 27.15 -4.74
C VAL A 88 19.76 27.73 -3.70
N ILE A 89 19.42 29.02 -3.78
CA ILE A 89 18.49 29.66 -2.84
C ILE A 89 17.10 29.04 -2.95
N THR A 90 16.60 28.80 -4.17
CA THR A 90 15.29 28.19 -4.37
C THR A 90 15.25 26.74 -3.89
N ALA A 91 16.29 25.95 -4.16
CA ALA A 91 16.40 24.56 -3.71
C ALA A 91 16.46 24.47 -2.17
N ASP A 92 17.34 25.24 -1.53
CA ASP A 92 17.48 25.28 -0.07
C ASP A 92 16.20 25.77 0.62
N SER A 93 15.48 26.75 0.04
CA SER A 93 14.19 27.20 0.57
C SER A 93 13.11 26.11 0.51
N ARG A 94 13.07 25.33 -0.58
CA ARG A 94 12.11 24.24 -0.76
C ARG A 94 12.39 23.08 0.17
N ASP A 95 13.64 22.66 0.27
CA ASP A 95 14.06 21.56 1.14
C ASP A 95 13.83 21.92 2.61
N ARG A 96 14.13 23.16 3.02
CA ARG A 96 13.84 23.65 4.38
C ARG A 96 12.34 23.70 4.67
N ALA A 97 11.53 24.15 3.72
CA ALA A 97 10.08 24.20 3.87
C ALA A 97 9.49 22.78 4.00
N GLU A 98 9.98 21.83 3.21
CA GLU A 98 9.57 20.43 3.28
C GLU A 98 10.00 19.78 4.60
N GLN A 99 11.26 19.97 5.03
CA GLN A 99 11.74 19.48 6.32
C GLN A 99 10.98 20.09 7.50
N ALA A 100 10.67 21.38 7.46
CA ALA A 100 9.87 22.04 8.48
C ALA A 100 8.46 21.45 8.56
N ARG A 101 7.85 21.14 7.39
CA ARG A 101 6.54 20.48 7.31
C ARG A 101 6.57 19.07 7.91
N LEU A 102 7.57 18.25 7.55
CA LEU A 102 7.74 16.90 8.10
C LEU A 102 7.96 16.90 9.61
N ARG A 103 8.75 17.86 10.13
CA ARG A 103 8.96 18.03 11.57
C ARG A 103 7.67 18.42 12.29
N MET A 104 6.90 19.36 11.73
CA MET A 104 5.62 19.77 12.30
C MET A 104 4.64 18.59 12.35
N GLU A 105 4.59 17.78 11.30
CA GLU A 105 3.77 16.57 11.25
C GLU A 105 4.18 15.54 12.31
N ALA A 106 5.49 15.31 12.50
CA ALA A 106 5.99 14.42 13.55
C ALA A 106 5.60 14.90 14.96
N ILE A 107 5.75 16.20 15.25
CA ILE A 107 5.36 16.82 16.53
C ILE A 107 3.85 16.68 16.75
N LEU A 108 3.04 16.90 15.71
CA LEU A 108 1.59 16.76 15.80
C LEU A 108 1.19 15.31 16.12
N LEU A 109 1.79 14.33 15.45
CA LEU A 109 1.53 12.92 15.71
C LEU A 109 1.92 12.50 17.13
N GLU A 110 3.10 12.92 17.60
CA GLU A 110 3.53 12.68 18.98
C GLU A 110 2.55 13.29 19.99
N SER A 111 2.09 14.52 19.74
CA SER A 111 1.09 15.19 20.58
C SER A 111 -0.29 14.52 20.53
N VAL A 112 -0.58 13.72 19.50
CA VAL A 112 -1.79 12.88 19.42
C VAL A 112 -1.60 11.63 20.27
N VAL A 113 -0.42 10.98 20.23
CA VAL A 113 -0.09 9.84 21.13
C VAL A 113 -0.33 10.25 22.59
N GLU A 114 0.20 11.41 22.98
CA GLU A 114 0.11 11.91 24.34
C GLU A 114 -1.35 12.15 24.76
N GLU A 115 -2.18 12.73 23.88
CA GLU A 115 -3.60 12.92 24.17
C GLU A 115 -4.37 11.60 24.25
N LEU A 116 -4.00 10.59 23.45
CA LEU A 116 -4.58 9.25 23.53
C LEU A 116 -4.24 8.60 24.87
N ARG A 117 -2.96 8.61 25.27
CA ARG A 117 -2.49 8.03 26.53
C ARG A 117 -3.02 8.77 27.77
N ALA A 118 -3.13 10.09 27.71
CA ALA A 118 -3.68 10.88 28.82
C ALA A 118 -5.17 10.61 29.07
N ASN A 119 -5.88 10.04 28.10
CA ASN A 119 -7.29 9.71 28.18
C ASN A 119 -7.55 8.20 28.33
N ASP A 120 -6.50 7.40 28.55
CA ASP A 120 -6.61 6.01 28.97
C ASP A 120 -7.14 5.96 30.41
N ARG A 121 -8.42 5.60 30.56
CA ARG A 121 -9.10 5.63 31.88
C ARG A 121 -9.04 4.30 32.60
N ASP A 122 -8.93 3.21 31.84
CA ASP A 122 -8.82 1.87 32.41
C ASP A 122 -7.36 1.45 32.65
N GLY A 123 -6.39 2.24 32.15
CA GLY A 123 -4.97 1.99 32.31
C GLY A 123 -4.53 0.74 31.54
N SER A 124 -5.31 0.33 30.55
CA SER A 124 -5.02 -0.85 29.73
C SER A 124 -3.82 -0.63 28.82
N GLY A 125 -3.49 0.62 28.51
CA GLY A 125 -2.53 1.00 27.47
C GLY A 125 -3.12 0.95 26.05
N ASP A 126 -4.36 0.50 25.90
CA ASP A 126 -5.05 0.36 24.62
C ASP A 126 -6.18 1.38 24.48
N LEU A 127 -6.52 1.73 23.25
CA LEU A 127 -7.61 2.64 22.92
C LEU A 127 -8.88 1.85 22.63
N SER A 128 -9.83 1.82 23.57
CA SER A 128 -11.13 1.16 23.34
C SER A 128 -12.07 2.00 22.46
N GLN A 129 -13.02 1.34 21.78
CA GLN A 129 -14.01 2.05 20.95
C GLN A 129 -14.83 3.12 21.71
N LYS A 130 -15.08 2.88 23.00
CA LYS A 130 -15.81 3.84 23.87
C LYS A 130 -14.95 5.05 24.24
N GLU A 131 -13.65 4.85 24.41
CA GLU A 131 -12.70 5.94 24.68
C GLU A 131 -12.45 6.75 23.43
N PHE A 132 -12.25 6.08 22.28
CA PHE A 132 -12.08 6.74 20.99
C PHE A 132 -13.26 7.65 20.64
N LYS A 133 -14.51 7.19 20.80
CA LYS A 133 -15.71 8.02 20.58
C LYS A 133 -15.82 9.23 21.50
N LYS A 134 -15.22 9.19 22.69
CA LYS A 134 -15.15 10.35 23.59
C LYS A 134 -14.02 11.28 23.19
N LEU A 135 -12.87 10.73 22.80
CA LEU A 135 -11.68 11.45 22.35
C LEU A 135 -11.94 12.27 21.09
N ILE A 136 -12.66 11.71 20.12
CA ILE A 136 -12.97 12.41 18.86
C ILE A 136 -13.96 13.57 19.04
N ARG A 137 -14.56 13.71 20.23
CA ARG A 137 -15.38 14.89 20.60
C ARG A 137 -14.56 16.00 21.24
N ILE A 138 -13.29 15.74 21.58
CA ILE A 138 -12.41 16.73 22.20
C ILE A 138 -11.94 17.70 21.12
N PRO A 139 -12.19 19.03 21.26
CA PRO A 139 -11.83 20.00 20.24
C PRO A 139 -10.33 20.08 19.93
N SER A 140 -9.45 19.79 20.91
CA SER A 140 -8.00 19.77 20.71
C SER A 140 -7.59 18.67 19.71
N LEU A 141 -8.10 17.45 19.91
CA LEU A 141 -7.78 16.30 19.07
C LEU A 141 -8.32 16.49 17.66
N VAL A 142 -9.58 16.94 17.51
CA VAL A 142 -10.18 17.22 16.20
C VAL A 142 -9.39 18.27 15.43
N LYS A 143 -8.92 19.33 16.12
CA LYS A 143 -8.06 20.35 15.50
C LYS A 143 -6.71 19.77 15.06
N LYS A 144 -6.09 18.92 15.88
CA LYS A 144 -4.82 18.24 15.53
C LYS A 144 -4.99 17.30 14.34
N LEU A 145 -6.05 16.49 14.30
CA LEU A 145 -6.40 15.64 13.16
C LEU A 145 -6.68 16.47 11.90
N GLY A 146 -7.40 17.58 12.03
CA GLY A 146 -7.64 18.52 10.93
C GLY A 146 -6.35 19.15 10.39
N LEU A 147 -5.39 19.49 11.26
CA LEU A 147 -4.06 19.96 10.84
C LEU A 147 -3.25 18.87 10.13
N LEU A 148 -3.47 17.61 10.48
CA LEU A 148 -2.93 16.45 9.77
C LEU A 148 -3.67 16.15 8.46
N GLY A 149 -4.77 16.86 8.16
CA GLY A 149 -5.59 16.64 6.97
C GLY A 149 -6.50 15.43 7.06
N ILE A 150 -6.83 15.00 8.28
CA ILE A 150 -7.65 13.82 8.56
C ILE A 150 -8.98 14.29 9.13
N SER A 151 -10.07 13.86 8.51
CA SER A 151 -11.42 14.09 8.99
C SER A 151 -11.78 13.14 10.14
N VAL A 152 -12.77 13.54 10.93
CA VAL A 152 -13.33 12.71 12.01
C VAL A 152 -13.84 11.36 11.44
N GLU A 153 -14.48 11.40 10.28
CA GLU A 153 -15.06 10.23 9.60
C GLU A 153 -13.97 9.24 9.13
N GLU A 154 -12.86 9.74 8.59
CA GLU A 154 -11.71 8.91 8.20
C GLU A 154 -11.04 8.26 9.41
N ALA A 155 -10.93 9.00 10.52
CA ALA A 155 -10.38 8.46 11.76
C ALA A 155 -11.28 7.36 12.36
N GLU A 156 -12.60 7.52 12.31
CA GLU A 156 -13.57 6.48 12.71
C GLU A 156 -13.49 5.24 11.80
N SER A 157 -13.43 5.45 10.49
CA SER A 157 -13.31 4.36 9.51
C SER A 157 -12.00 3.60 9.70
N LEU A 158 -10.89 4.31 9.95
CA LEU A 158 -9.60 3.69 10.21
C LEU A 158 -9.61 2.85 11.48
N PHE A 159 -10.25 3.33 12.55
CA PHE A 159 -10.37 2.56 13.78
C PHE A 159 -11.09 1.23 13.56
N GLU A 160 -12.17 1.22 12.77
CA GLU A 160 -12.89 0.00 12.40
C GLU A 160 -12.06 -0.94 11.53
N ILE A 161 -11.31 -0.41 10.56
CA ILE A 161 -10.44 -1.20 9.68
C ILE A 161 -9.31 -1.88 10.46
N MET A 162 -8.78 -1.22 11.50
CA MET A 162 -7.67 -1.76 12.26
C MET A 162 -8.05 -2.73 13.36
N ASP A 163 -9.30 -2.71 13.84
CA ASP A 163 -9.84 -3.72 14.76
C ASP A 163 -10.14 -5.05 14.02
N VAL A 164 -9.13 -5.59 13.33
CA VAL A 164 -9.23 -6.82 12.51
C VAL A 164 -9.58 -8.05 13.35
N ASN A 165 -9.19 -8.04 14.63
CA ASN A 165 -9.43 -9.15 15.57
C ASN A 165 -10.78 -9.02 16.30
N HIS A 166 -11.52 -7.92 16.08
CA HIS A 166 -12.74 -7.58 16.83
C HIS A 166 -12.53 -7.64 18.35
N CYS A 167 -11.33 -7.30 18.82
CA CYS A 167 -11.04 -7.22 20.25
C CYS A 167 -11.61 -5.93 20.86
N GLY A 168 -12.00 -4.96 20.03
CA GLY A 168 -12.63 -3.71 20.46
C GLY A 168 -11.65 -2.69 21.05
N SER A 169 -10.34 -2.94 20.92
CA SER A 169 -9.24 -2.11 21.40
C SER A 169 -8.10 -2.09 20.38
N VAL A 170 -7.44 -0.94 20.25
CA VAL A 170 -6.31 -0.71 19.32
C VAL A 170 -5.21 0.03 20.06
N THR A 171 -3.95 -0.35 19.89
CA THR A 171 -2.86 0.38 20.56
C THR A 171 -2.71 1.80 19.96
N PRO A 172 -2.38 2.84 20.76
CA PRO A 172 -2.15 4.20 20.23
C PRO A 172 -1.10 4.24 19.10
N GLU A 173 -0.07 3.41 19.20
CA GLU A 173 1.01 3.29 18.21
C GLU A 173 0.52 2.69 16.91
N GLU A 174 -0.30 1.63 16.97
CA GLU A 174 -0.95 1.08 15.77
C GLU A 174 -1.84 2.14 15.15
N PHE A 175 -2.66 2.84 15.95
CA PHE A 175 -3.60 3.85 15.45
C PHE A 175 -2.89 4.93 14.64
N ILE A 176 -1.77 5.41 15.16
CA ILE A 176 -0.94 6.42 14.49
C ILE A 176 -0.23 5.86 13.25
N ALA A 177 0.26 4.63 13.30
CA ALA A 177 0.82 3.96 12.13
C ALA A 177 -0.25 3.79 11.02
N GLY A 178 -1.50 3.54 11.40
CA GLY A 178 -2.66 3.55 10.51
C GLY A 178 -2.90 4.91 9.88
N LEU A 179 -2.92 5.98 10.68
CA LEU A 179 -3.14 7.36 10.19
C LEU A 179 -2.06 7.78 9.19
N GLN A 180 -0.79 7.43 9.45
CA GLN A 180 0.31 7.67 8.53
C GLN A 180 0.17 6.92 7.20
N LYS A 181 -0.38 5.70 7.21
CA LYS A 181 -0.59 4.87 6.01
C LYS A 181 -1.77 5.35 5.16
N VAL A 182 -2.84 5.85 5.77
CA VAL A 182 -4.01 6.37 5.04
C VAL A 182 -3.68 7.66 4.28
N LYS A 183 -2.86 8.53 4.87
CA LYS A 183 -2.51 9.82 4.30
C LYS A 183 -1.43 9.73 3.21
N GLY A 184 -0.56 8.72 3.28
CA GLY A 184 0.50 8.51 2.30
C GLY A 184 -0.05 7.95 0.98
N PRO A 185 0.60 8.23 -0.17
CA PRO A 185 0.32 7.46 -1.38
C PRO A 185 0.56 5.98 -1.07
N ALA A 186 -0.41 5.12 -1.40
CA ALA A 186 -0.25 3.68 -1.25
C ALA A 186 1.07 3.27 -1.92
N LYS A 187 2.04 2.77 -1.14
CA LYS A 187 3.34 2.42 -1.70
C LYS A 187 3.14 1.25 -2.65
N GLY A 188 3.90 1.19 -3.74
CA GLY A 188 3.85 0.05 -4.67
C GLY A 188 4.04 -1.30 -3.94
N GLN A 189 4.83 -1.30 -2.85
CA GLN A 189 4.99 -2.46 -1.97
C GLN A 189 3.68 -2.88 -1.26
N ASP A 190 2.88 -1.94 -0.77
CA ASP A 190 1.60 -2.22 -0.09
C ASP A 190 0.60 -2.80 -1.09
N MET A 191 0.56 -2.27 -2.32
CA MET A 191 -0.27 -2.81 -3.40
C MET A 191 0.12 -4.24 -3.79
N VAL A 192 1.43 -4.51 -3.92
CA VAL A 192 1.93 -5.86 -4.21
C VAL A 192 1.60 -6.83 -3.07
N GLN A 193 1.74 -6.41 -1.81
CA GLN A 193 1.34 -7.23 -0.67
C GLN A 193 -0.16 -7.56 -0.70
N LEU A 194 -1.00 -6.59 -1.05
CA LEU A 194 -2.44 -6.77 -1.15
C LEU A 194 -2.83 -7.72 -2.28
N ILE A 195 -2.17 -7.62 -3.45
CA ILE A 195 -2.35 -8.54 -4.58
C ILE A 195 -1.95 -9.96 -4.18
N CYS A 196 -0.77 -10.14 -3.58
CA CYS A 196 -0.28 -11.45 -3.13
C CYS A 196 -1.20 -12.05 -2.06
N TYR A 197 -1.69 -11.23 -1.11
CA TYR A 197 -2.64 -11.66 -0.09
C TYR A 197 -3.95 -12.13 -0.72
N ALA A 198 -4.54 -11.33 -1.63
CA ALA A 198 -5.77 -11.68 -2.32
C ALA A 198 -5.64 -12.97 -3.13
N GLN A 199 -4.55 -13.13 -3.90
CA GLN A 199 -4.27 -14.36 -4.64
C GLN A 199 -4.15 -15.58 -3.71
N ARG A 200 -3.47 -15.42 -2.56
CA ARG A 200 -3.31 -16.50 -1.59
C ARG A 200 -4.65 -16.88 -0.94
N GLN A 201 -5.52 -15.91 -0.67
CA GLN A 201 -6.86 -16.18 -0.16
C GLN A 201 -7.74 -16.89 -1.19
N VAL A 202 -7.66 -16.53 -2.48
CA VAL A 202 -8.37 -17.24 -3.55
C VAL A 202 -7.92 -18.70 -3.66
N LEU A 203 -6.61 -18.97 -3.53
CA LEU A 203 -6.08 -20.34 -3.51
C LEU A 203 -6.58 -21.14 -2.29
N ARG A 204 -6.64 -20.52 -1.10
CA ARG A 204 -7.20 -21.16 0.09
C ARG A 204 -8.70 -21.45 -0.06
N ALA A 205 -9.46 -20.48 -0.59
CA ALA A 205 -10.89 -20.64 -0.82
C ALA A 205 -11.17 -21.80 -1.79
N THR A 206 -10.39 -21.92 -2.87
CA THR A 206 -10.53 -23.05 -3.80
C THR A 206 -10.20 -24.40 -3.15
N GLN A 207 -9.20 -24.47 -2.27
CA GLN A 207 -8.91 -25.68 -1.49
C GLN A 207 -10.07 -26.06 -0.56
N TYR A 208 -10.68 -25.08 0.14
CA TYR A 208 -11.85 -25.33 0.98
C TYR A 208 -13.04 -25.83 0.16
N VAL A 209 -13.31 -25.23 -0.99
CA VAL A 209 -14.39 -25.67 -1.89
C VAL A 209 -14.16 -27.10 -2.38
N GLN A 210 -12.92 -27.47 -2.74
CA GLN A 210 -12.60 -28.85 -3.12
C GLN A 210 -12.82 -29.83 -1.97
N ARG A 211 -12.39 -29.46 -0.75
CA ARG A 211 -12.57 -30.30 0.44
C ARG A 211 -14.05 -30.46 0.80
N MET A 212 -14.84 -29.40 0.65
CA MET A 212 -16.29 -29.41 0.85
C MET A 212 -16.99 -30.31 -0.18
N ARG A 213 -16.57 -30.27 -1.46
CA ARG A 213 -17.08 -31.20 -2.49
C ARG A 213 -16.81 -32.66 -2.17
N PHE A 214 -15.60 -32.97 -1.69
CA PHE A 214 -15.26 -34.34 -1.29
C PHE A 214 -16.11 -34.81 -0.09
N LEU A 215 -16.33 -33.93 0.88
CA LEU A 215 -17.22 -34.22 2.01
C LEU A 215 -18.65 -34.51 1.54
N ASN A 216 -19.21 -33.68 0.65
CA ASN A 216 -20.55 -33.93 0.10
C ASN A 216 -20.64 -35.28 -0.62
N MET A 217 -19.64 -35.65 -1.42
CA MET A 217 -19.63 -36.98 -2.05
C MET A 217 -19.63 -38.13 -1.03
N GLN A 218 -18.95 -37.98 0.11
CA GLN A 218 -19.01 -38.99 1.17
C GLN A 218 -20.38 -39.04 1.84
N VAL A 219 -20.99 -37.88 2.09
CA VAL A 219 -22.36 -37.79 2.63
C VAL A 219 -23.34 -38.49 1.70
N ASP A 220 -23.26 -38.23 0.39
CA ASP A 220 -24.11 -38.88 -0.62
C ASP A 220 -23.92 -40.40 -0.62
N ALA A 221 -22.67 -40.88 -0.53
CA ALA A 221 -22.37 -42.31 -0.47
C ALA A 221 -22.90 -42.98 0.81
N VAL A 222 -22.84 -42.29 1.95
CA VAL A 222 -23.41 -42.78 3.21
C VAL A 222 -24.93 -42.80 3.13
N GLN A 223 -25.53 -41.76 2.56
CA GLN A 223 -26.99 -41.66 2.39
C GLN A 223 -27.52 -42.79 1.50
N GLU A 224 -26.81 -43.10 0.42
CA GLU A 224 -27.17 -44.22 -0.47
C GLU A 224 -27.10 -45.57 0.26
N ARG A 225 -26.05 -45.81 1.04
CA ARG A 225 -25.93 -47.03 1.85
C ARG A 225 -27.03 -47.12 2.89
N LEU A 226 -27.40 -46.01 3.51
CA LEU A 226 -28.51 -45.96 4.47
C LEU A 226 -29.84 -46.29 3.81
N ASN A 227 -30.08 -45.77 2.60
CA ASN A 227 -31.29 -46.07 1.82
C ASN A 227 -31.39 -47.58 1.51
N VAL A 228 -30.31 -48.19 1.03
CA VAL A 228 -30.29 -49.63 0.73
C VAL A 228 -30.53 -50.46 2.00
N ALA A 229 -29.85 -50.13 3.10
CA ALA A 229 -30.06 -50.81 4.37
C ALA A 229 -31.49 -50.64 4.90
N GLY A 230 -32.07 -49.45 4.75
CA GLY A 230 -33.45 -49.15 5.13
C GLY A 230 -34.46 -50.01 4.37
N VAL A 231 -34.29 -50.14 3.05
CA VAL A 231 -35.14 -51.00 2.21
C VAL A 231 -35.02 -52.47 2.64
N GLN A 232 -33.81 -52.95 2.91
CA GLN A 232 -33.61 -54.35 3.31
C GLN A 232 -34.24 -54.68 4.66
N LEU A 233 -34.14 -53.78 5.64
CA LEU A 233 -34.81 -53.92 6.94
C LEU A 233 -36.34 -53.93 6.80
N GLN A 234 -36.90 -53.13 5.89
CA GLN A 234 -38.34 -53.17 5.61
C GLN A 234 -38.78 -54.53 5.02
N TYR A 235 -37.97 -55.11 4.13
CA TYR A 235 -38.23 -56.45 3.60
C TYR A 235 -38.17 -57.53 4.70
N GLU A 236 -37.10 -57.54 5.51
CA GLU A 236 -36.95 -58.51 6.61
C GLU A 236 -38.08 -58.39 7.64
N SER A 237 -38.47 -57.17 8.01
CA SER A 237 -39.59 -56.93 8.93
C SER A 237 -40.91 -57.47 8.37
N SER A 238 -41.15 -57.27 7.06
CA SER A 238 -42.35 -57.78 6.38
C SER A 238 -42.38 -59.31 6.33
N ASP A 239 -41.22 -59.95 6.12
CA ASP A 239 -41.11 -61.41 6.11
C ASP A 239 -41.24 -62.01 7.51
N GLN A 240 -40.68 -61.37 8.54
CA GLN A 240 -40.88 -61.77 9.93
C GLN A 240 -42.37 -61.68 10.33
N GLN A 241 -43.08 -60.63 9.93
CA GLN A 241 -44.51 -60.51 10.18
C GLN A 241 -45.32 -61.63 9.51
N LYS A 242 -45.00 -61.97 8.25
CA LYS A 242 -45.65 -63.10 7.55
C LYS A 242 -45.32 -64.44 8.21
N ALA A 243 -44.08 -64.65 8.64
CA ALA A 243 -43.66 -65.88 9.32
C ALA A 243 -44.33 -66.03 10.69
N SER A 244 -44.43 -64.94 11.46
CA SER A 244 -45.19 -64.92 12.73
C SER A 244 -46.64 -65.28 12.50
N GLY A 245 -47.31 -64.65 11.53
CA GLY A 245 -48.71 -64.96 11.21
C GLY A 245 -48.94 -66.42 10.81
N ARG A 246 -48.02 -67.01 10.02
CA ARG A 246 -48.08 -68.46 9.70
C ARG A 246 -47.88 -69.33 10.94
N ASN A 247 -46.98 -68.97 11.85
CA ASN A 247 -46.73 -69.74 13.06
C ASN A 247 -47.92 -69.65 14.04
N ASP A 248 -48.55 -68.49 14.13
CA ASP A 248 -49.79 -68.26 14.88
C ASP A 248 -50.95 -69.11 14.30
N GLU A 249 -51.03 -69.22 12.98
CA GLU A 249 -52.02 -70.08 12.31
C GLU A 249 -51.78 -71.58 12.59
N VAL A 250 -50.52 -72.04 12.50
CA VAL A 250 -50.15 -73.43 12.80
C VAL A 250 -50.41 -73.78 14.26
N THR A 251 -50.07 -72.88 15.19
CA THR A 251 -50.34 -73.09 16.62
C THR A 251 -51.84 -73.13 16.91
N MET A 252 -52.64 -72.28 16.26
CA MET A 252 -54.11 -72.33 16.36
C MET A 252 -54.69 -73.64 15.83
N GLN A 253 -54.23 -74.12 14.67
CA GLN A 253 -54.66 -75.40 14.10
C GLN A 253 -54.25 -76.59 14.98
N ALA A 254 -53.04 -76.55 15.55
CA ALA A 254 -52.58 -77.58 16.50
C ALA A 254 -53.45 -77.61 17.76
N ALA A 255 -53.79 -76.44 18.33
CA ALA A 255 -54.68 -76.33 19.47
C ALA A 255 -56.09 -76.88 19.18
N GLN A 256 -56.66 -76.57 18.00
CA GLN A 256 -57.94 -77.13 17.57
C GLN A 256 -57.89 -78.66 17.42
N ARG A 257 -56.81 -79.20 16.84
CA ARG A 257 -56.63 -80.65 16.69
C ARG A 257 -56.51 -81.34 18.05
N GLN A 258 -55.81 -80.71 19.01
CA GLN A 258 -55.65 -81.23 20.36
C GLN A 258 -57.00 -81.27 21.10
N LEU A 259 -57.83 -80.23 20.96
CA LEU A 259 -59.21 -80.22 21.47
C LEU A 259 -60.07 -81.34 20.87
N LEU A 260 -60.00 -81.55 19.55
CA LEU A 260 -60.70 -82.66 18.89
C LEU A 260 -60.25 -84.03 19.41
N LEU A 261 -58.94 -84.22 19.63
CA LEU A 261 -58.42 -85.47 20.20
C LEU A 261 -58.93 -85.70 21.62
N ILE A 262 -58.96 -84.66 22.46
CA ILE A 262 -59.52 -84.74 23.82
C ILE A 262 -61.01 -85.12 23.77
N GLN A 263 -61.78 -84.52 22.86
CA GLN A 263 -63.19 -84.88 22.67
C GLN A 263 -63.36 -86.33 22.19
N LEU A 264 -62.55 -86.77 21.23
CA LEU A 264 -62.57 -88.16 20.74
C LEU A 264 -62.18 -89.17 21.83
N ASP A 265 -61.20 -88.85 22.68
CA ASP A 265 -60.78 -89.74 23.77
C ASP A 265 -61.85 -89.82 24.87
N ALA A 266 -62.53 -88.71 25.18
CA ALA A 266 -63.70 -88.71 26.05
C ALA A 266 -64.87 -89.55 25.49
N VAL A 267 -65.11 -89.49 24.19
CA VAL A 267 -66.10 -90.35 23.49
C VAL A 267 -65.64 -91.82 23.50
N ARG A 268 -64.35 -92.10 23.33
CA ARG A 268 -63.81 -93.45 23.39
C ARG A 268 -63.96 -94.07 24.78
N GLN A 269 -63.65 -93.32 25.84
CA GLN A 269 -63.80 -93.77 27.23
C GLN A 269 -65.26 -94.05 27.62
N THR A 270 -66.22 -93.35 27.00
CA THR A 270 -67.65 -93.60 27.20
C THR A 270 -68.19 -94.77 26.35
N THR A 271 -67.56 -95.09 25.21
CA THR A 271 -67.99 -96.18 24.30
C THR A 271 -67.32 -97.52 24.60
N TYR A 272 -66.09 -97.51 25.14
CA TYR A 272 -65.33 -98.71 25.53
C TYR A 272 -64.57 -98.45 26.85
N PRO A 273 -65.16 -98.74 28.02
CA PRO A 273 -64.45 -98.59 29.28
C PRO A 273 -63.34 -99.64 29.39
N VAL A 274 -62.12 -99.19 29.67
CA VAL A 274 -60.98 -100.08 29.99
C VAL A 274 -61.30 -100.79 31.30
N VAL A 275 -61.38 -102.12 31.27
CA VAL A 275 -61.52 -102.94 32.47
C VAL A 275 -60.17 -103.00 33.16
N ASP A 276 -60.04 -102.29 34.29
CA ASP A 276 -58.90 -102.43 35.19
C ASP A 276 -58.81 -103.87 35.69
N LYS A 277 -57.68 -104.53 35.42
CA LYS A 277 -57.34 -105.80 36.06
C LYS A 277 -56.93 -105.54 37.50
N VAL A 278 -57.91 -105.60 38.40
CA VAL A 278 -57.73 -105.87 39.83
C VAL A 278 -57.21 -107.31 39.99
N GLY A 279 -56.16 -107.49 40.81
CA GLY A 279 -55.39 -108.73 40.90
C GLY A 279 -56.09 -109.92 41.56
N TRP A 280 -55.50 -111.11 41.38
CA TRP A 280 -55.52 -112.27 42.28
C TRP A 280 -54.26 -113.12 42.01
N SER A 281 -53.58 -113.53 43.10
CA SER A 281 -52.52 -114.55 43.27
C SER A 281 -51.27 -114.51 42.39
#